data_AF-A0A511T047-F1
#
_entry.id   AF-A0A511T047-F1
#
_cell.length_a   1.000
_cell.length_b   1.000
_cell.length_c   1.000
_cell.angle_alpha   90.00
_cell.angle_beta   90.00
_cell.angle_gamma   90.00
#
_symmetry.space_group_name_H-M   'P 1'
#
loop_
_entity.id
_entity.type
_entity.pdbx_description
1 polymer ?
#
loop_
_entity_poly.entity_id
_entity_poly.type
_entity_poly.pdbx_seq_one_letter_code
_entity_poly.pdbx_strand_id
1 'polypeptide(L)'
;MIQGIDHIQLAMPPGGEPRARAFYGELLGLREIPKPPELAKRGGLWFELPDGRGLHLGVEEPFVPAKKAHPAFRVLTLDLLAERVSQAKAPVKWSHEVPDVRRFHGEDPFGNRLEFQEHPSEHKLTEDEVLAVLYALEKEEVTIPDAQRRRAEEAPSGGVPFVCSNGWCFVIFSDAFEWDYIIRVTAPDGRWLEFADMMGEAGQPSPMPRLADYRPPAQIGLDVWGLLGRSEEVGETGRVR
;
A
#
# COMPACT_ATOMS: atom_id res chain seq x y z
N MET A 1 10.23 1.25 -35.81
CA MET A 1 10.81 0.39 -34.76
C MET A 1 9.99 0.57 -33.48
N ILE A 2 9.85 -0.45 -32.63
CA ILE A 2 8.99 -0.44 -31.42
C ILE A 2 9.63 0.41 -30.31
N GLN A 3 8.83 1.19 -29.56
CA GLN A 3 9.30 2.09 -28.49
C GLN A 3 8.93 1.66 -27.07
N GLY A 4 7.91 0.81 -26.90
CA GLY A 4 7.44 0.37 -25.60
C GLY A 4 6.02 -0.17 -25.63
N ILE A 5 5.45 -0.40 -24.45
CA ILE A 5 4.05 -0.75 -24.26
C ILE A 5 3.27 0.56 -24.11
N ASP A 6 2.31 0.79 -25.01
CA ASP A 6 1.37 1.93 -24.93
C ASP A 6 0.20 1.60 -23.99
N HIS A 7 -0.41 0.42 -24.20
CA HIS A 7 -1.47 -0.10 -23.35
C HIS A 7 -1.45 -1.62 -23.31
N ILE A 8 -2.13 -2.17 -22.30
CA ILE A 8 -2.45 -3.60 -22.21
C ILE A 8 -3.96 -3.74 -22.35
N GLN A 9 -4.41 -4.72 -23.12
CA GLN A 9 -5.83 -5.06 -23.23
C GLN A 9 -6.13 -6.39 -22.53
N LEU A 10 -7.10 -6.39 -21.63
CA LEU A 10 -7.71 -7.58 -21.04
C LEU A 10 -9.13 -7.74 -21.59
N ALA A 11 -9.53 -8.99 -21.85
CA ALA A 11 -10.90 -9.30 -22.22
C ALA A 11 -11.80 -9.33 -20.97
N MET A 12 -13.07 -8.98 -21.16
CA MET A 12 -14.11 -9.11 -20.14
C MET A 12 -15.44 -9.49 -20.81
N PRO A 13 -16.38 -10.11 -20.07
CA PRO A 13 -17.68 -10.46 -20.64
C PRO A 13 -18.57 -9.21 -20.86
N PRO A 14 -19.59 -9.29 -21.76
CA PRO A 14 -20.59 -8.24 -21.91
C PRO A 14 -21.28 -7.92 -20.58
N GLY A 15 -21.48 -6.63 -20.28
CA GLY A 15 -22.13 -6.17 -19.04
C GLY A 15 -21.23 -6.22 -17.80
N GLY A 16 -19.93 -6.51 -17.95
CA GLY A 16 -18.97 -6.54 -16.85
C GLY A 16 -18.58 -5.18 -16.27
N GLU A 17 -18.92 -4.07 -16.93
CA GLU A 17 -18.46 -2.71 -16.61
C GLU A 17 -18.64 -2.33 -15.12
N PRO A 18 -19.80 -2.56 -14.47
CA PRO A 18 -19.96 -2.20 -13.06
C PRO A 18 -18.99 -2.95 -12.14
N ARG A 19 -18.77 -4.24 -12.39
CA ARG A 19 -17.82 -5.06 -11.61
C ARG A 19 -16.38 -4.63 -11.87
N ALA A 20 -16.08 -4.27 -13.12
CA ALA A 20 -14.77 -3.75 -13.48
C ALA A 20 -14.47 -2.39 -12.84
N ARG A 21 -15.45 -1.48 -12.74
CA ARG A 21 -15.29 -0.21 -12.01
C ARG A 21 -15.01 -0.43 -10.53
N ALA A 22 -15.77 -1.30 -9.89
CA ALA A 22 -15.56 -1.63 -8.47
C ALA A 22 -14.16 -2.24 -8.24
N PHE A 23 -13.68 -3.10 -9.14
CA PHE A 23 -12.38 -3.73 -8.98
C PHE A 23 -11.21 -2.84 -9.41
N TYR A 24 -11.16 -2.44 -10.68
CA TYR A 24 -10.03 -1.68 -11.21
C TYR A 24 -10.04 -0.22 -10.73
N GLY A 25 -11.22 0.40 -10.63
CA GLY A 25 -11.36 1.78 -10.19
C GLY A 25 -11.27 1.92 -8.67
N GLU A 26 -12.19 1.31 -7.95
CA GLU A 26 -12.32 1.53 -6.50
C GLU A 26 -11.31 0.69 -5.69
N LEU A 27 -11.21 -0.61 -5.97
CA LEU A 27 -10.31 -1.50 -5.22
C LEU A 27 -8.84 -1.26 -5.56
N LEU A 28 -8.47 -1.20 -6.85
CA LEU A 28 -7.09 -0.98 -7.28
C LEU A 28 -6.71 0.52 -7.41
N GLY A 29 -7.68 1.43 -7.38
CA GLY A 29 -7.43 2.87 -7.42
C GLY A 29 -7.09 3.44 -8.80
N LEU A 30 -7.38 2.72 -9.89
CA LEU A 30 -7.07 3.21 -11.23
C LEU A 30 -8.08 4.26 -11.70
N ARG A 31 -7.59 5.28 -12.41
CA ARG A 31 -8.44 6.34 -12.95
C ARG A 31 -9.13 5.87 -14.23
N GLU A 32 -10.46 5.79 -14.22
CA GLU A 32 -11.23 5.56 -15.45
C GLU A 32 -11.10 6.77 -16.37
N ILE A 33 -10.83 6.53 -17.65
CA ILE A 33 -10.75 7.55 -18.70
C ILE A 33 -11.81 7.30 -19.77
N PRO A 34 -12.38 8.37 -20.37
CA PRO A 34 -13.41 8.23 -21.39
C PRO A 34 -12.85 7.56 -22.64
N LYS A 35 -13.58 6.57 -23.14
CA LYS A 35 -13.30 5.99 -24.46
C LYS A 35 -13.64 6.99 -25.56
N PRO A 36 -12.92 6.95 -26.71
CA PRO A 36 -13.35 7.66 -27.91
C PRO A 36 -14.80 7.30 -28.27
N PRO A 37 -15.63 8.26 -28.74
CA PRO A 37 -17.06 8.05 -28.98
C PRO A 37 -17.38 6.81 -29.84
N GLU A 38 -16.56 6.55 -30.86
CA GLU A 38 -16.73 5.39 -31.74
C GLU A 38 -16.42 4.05 -31.08
N LEU A 39 -15.53 4.04 -30.08
CA LEU A 39 -15.19 2.83 -29.31
C LEU A 39 -16.12 2.62 -28.11
N ALA A 40 -16.74 3.68 -27.59
CA ALA A 40 -17.69 3.60 -26.48
C ALA A 40 -18.90 2.71 -26.81
N LYS A 41 -19.33 2.69 -28.08
CA LYS A 41 -20.42 1.84 -28.60
C LYS A 41 -20.17 0.32 -28.42
N ARG A 42 -18.92 -0.08 -28.19
CA ARG A 42 -18.51 -1.50 -28.07
C ARG A 42 -18.54 -2.03 -26.63
N GLY A 43 -18.97 -1.22 -25.65
CA GLY A 43 -18.84 -1.55 -24.22
C GLY A 43 -17.37 -1.54 -23.76
N GLY A 44 -17.10 -1.95 -22.53
CA GLY A 44 -15.74 -1.95 -21.96
C GLY A 44 -15.31 -0.62 -21.34
N LEU A 45 -14.13 -0.65 -20.71
CA LEU A 45 -13.61 0.46 -19.92
C LEU A 45 -12.14 0.71 -20.22
N TRP A 46 -11.72 1.97 -20.13
CA TRP A 46 -10.31 2.34 -20.18
C TRP A 46 -9.90 2.92 -18.83
N PHE A 47 -8.75 2.49 -18.34
CA PHE A 47 -8.11 3.01 -17.15
C PHE A 47 -6.72 3.53 -17.49
N GLU A 48 -6.26 4.52 -16.76
CA GLU A 48 -4.92 5.08 -16.88
C GLU A 48 -4.04 4.64 -15.70
N LEU A 49 -2.83 4.19 -16.00
CA LEU A 49 -1.78 3.92 -15.01
C LEU A 49 -1.05 5.22 -14.64
N PRO A 50 -0.41 5.31 -13.46
CA PRO A 50 0.26 6.54 -13.03
C PRO A 50 1.33 7.10 -13.98
N ASP A 51 1.90 6.25 -14.84
CA ASP A 51 2.90 6.64 -15.84
C ASP A 51 2.32 6.98 -17.22
N GLY A 52 0.99 7.08 -17.34
CA GLY A 52 0.26 7.44 -18.55
C GLY A 52 -0.07 6.28 -19.49
N ARG A 53 0.37 5.05 -19.19
CA ARG A 53 0.00 3.87 -19.99
C ARG A 53 -1.45 3.45 -19.77
N GLY A 54 -2.07 2.86 -20.79
CA GLY A 54 -3.46 2.42 -20.75
C GLY A 54 -3.64 0.98 -20.22
N LEU A 55 -4.67 0.76 -19.42
CA LEU A 55 -5.27 -0.56 -19.20
C LEU A 55 -6.67 -0.57 -19.81
N HIS A 56 -6.86 -1.32 -20.89
CA HIS A 56 -8.12 -1.41 -21.61
C HIS A 56 -8.83 -2.73 -21.27
N LEU A 57 -10.09 -2.64 -20.89
CA LEU A 57 -10.98 -3.79 -20.76
C LEU A 57 -11.90 -3.84 -21.98
N GLY A 58 -11.66 -4.82 -22.85
CA GLY A 58 -12.44 -5.04 -24.07
C GLY A 58 -13.54 -6.07 -23.84
N VAL A 59 -14.76 -5.77 -24.28
CA VAL A 59 -15.84 -6.76 -24.30
C VAL A 59 -15.54 -7.83 -25.35
N GLU A 60 -15.64 -9.10 -24.97
CA GLU A 60 -15.48 -10.25 -25.86
C GLU A 60 -16.64 -11.24 -25.67
N GLU A 61 -17.17 -11.79 -26.77
CA GLU A 61 -18.22 -12.81 -26.74
C GLU A 61 -17.91 -13.88 -27.82
N PRO A 62 -17.68 -15.16 -27.43
CA PRO A 62 -17.66 -15.67 -26.06
C PRO A 62 -16.41 -15.22 -25.29
N PHE A 63 -16.57 -14.82 -24.03
CA PHE A 63 -15.45 -14.48 -23.15
C PHE A 63 -14.77 -15.72 -22.56
N VAL A 64 -13.44 -15.72 -22.57
CA VAL A 64 -12.60 -16.71 -21.86
C VAL A 64 -11.51 -16.01 -21.05
N PRO A 65 -11.39 -16.26 -19.74
CA PRO A 65 -10.38 -15.58 -18.91
C PRO A 65 -8.95 -16.00 -19.24
N ALA A 66 -8.04 -15.03 -19.27
CA ALA A 66 -6.61 -15.27 -19.42
C ALA A 66 -5.98 -15.75 -18.10
N LYS A 67 -5.92 -17.08 -17.91
CA LYS A 67 -5.40 -17.69 -16.67
C LYS A 67 -3.87 -17.80 -16.61
N LYS A 68 -3.18 -17.56 -17.73
CA LYS A 68 -1.72 -17.68 -17.83
C LYS A 68 -1.03 -16.39 -18.28
N ALA A 69 -1.40 -15.85 -19.43
CA ALA A 69 -0.91 -14.53 -19.84
C ALA A 69 -1.54 -13.47 -18.94
N HIS A 70 -0.73 -12.57 -18.40
CA HIS A 70 -1.21 -11.55 -17.47
C HIS A 70 -0.29 -10.33 -17.48
N PRO A 71 -0.83 -9.13 -17.18
CA PRO A 71 -0.02 -7.99 -16.79
C PRO A 71 0.55 -8.20 -15.38
N ALA A 72 1.77 -7.68 -15.18
CA ALA A 72 2.38 -7.52 -13.87
C ALA A 72 2.47 -6.03 -13.54
N PHE A 73 1.78 -5.59 -12.50
CA PHE A 73 1.77 -4.20 -12.04
C PHE A 73 2.83 -3.99 -10.97
N ARG A 74 3.63 -2.92 -11.12
CA ARG A 74 4.46 -2.41 -10.04
C ARG A 74 3.55 -1.69 -9.05
N VAL A 75 3.71 -2.00 -7.77
CA VAL A 75 2.95 -1.38 -6.68
C VAL A 75 3.89 -0.76 -5.66
N LEU A 76 3.45 0.32 -5.01
CA LEU A 76 4.25 1.04 -4.02
C LEU A 76 4.30 0.29 -2.69
N THR A 77 3.16 -0.26 -2.25
CA THR A 77 3.05 -1.02 -0.99
C THR A 77 2.27 -2.29 -1.25
N LEU A 78 3.00 -3.40 -1.46
CA LEU A 78 2.40 -4.68 -1.84
C LEU A 78 1.49 -5.26 -0.76
N ASP A 79 1.87 -5.14 0.52
CA ASP A 79 1.10 -5.68 1.65
C ASP A 79 -0.25 -4.98 1.83
N LEU A 80 -0.26 -3.66 1.70
CA LEU A 80 -1.49 -2.88 1.72
C LEU A 80 -2.46 -3.27 0.61
N LEU A 81 -1.92 -3.49 -0.59
CA LEU A 81 -2.75 -3.94 -1.69
C LEU A 81 -3.27 -5.37 -1.43
N ALA A 82 -2.43 -6.28 -0.96
CA ALA A 82 -2.82 -7.64 -0.61
C ALA A 82 -3.92 -7.66 0.45
N GLU A 83 -3.84 -6.81 1.48
CA GLU A 83 -4.86 -6.67 2.51
C GLU A 83 -6.18 -6.17 1.91
N ARG A 84 -6.15 -5.09 1.12
CA ARG A 84 -7.34 -4.53 0.45
C ARG A 84 -8.02 -5.57 -0.44
N VAL A 85 -7.24 -6.29 -1.25
CA VAL A 85 -7.73 -7.36 -2.14
C VAL A 85 -8.35 -8.50 -1.32
N SER A 86 -7.71 -8.88 -0.21
CA SER A 86 -8.22 -9.92 0.70
C SER A 86 -9.51 -9.50 1.40
N GLN A 87 -9.63 -8.24 1.85
CA GLN A 87 -10.85 -7.68 2.44
C GLN A 87 -12.01 -7.66 1.43
N ALA A 88 -11.72 -7.42 0.16
CA ALA A 88 -12.67 -7.56 -0.95
C ALA A 88 -12.99 -9.01 -1.32
N LYS A 89 -12.44 -10.00 -0.59
CA LYS A 89 -12.59 -11.45 -0.82
C LYS A 89 -12.08 -11.90 -2.21
N ALA A 90 -11.20 -11.13 -2.81
CA ALA A 90 -10.50 -11.51 -4.04
C ALA A 90 -9.23 -12.34 -3.70
N PRO A 91 -8.81 -13.25 -4.58
CA PRO A 91 -7.71 -14.16 -4.28
C PRO A 91 -6.37 -13.43 -4.23
N VAL A 92 -5.57 -13.75 -3.23
CA VAL A 92 -4.16 -13.34 -3.07
C VAL A 92 -3.31 -14.59 -2.93
N LYS A 93 -2.43 -14.83 -3.90
CA LYS A 93 -1.49 -15.96 -3.89
C LYS A 93 -0.06 -15.46 -3.97
N TRP A 94 0.61 -15.41 -2.82
CA TRP A 94 2.03 -15.07 -2.72
C TRP A 94 2.90 -16.03 -3.54
N SER A 95 3.97 -15.49 -4.14
CA SER A 95 4.93 -16.25 -4.95
C SER A 95 6.36 -15.82 -4.62
N HIS A 96 7.23 -16.81 -4.43
CA HIS A 96 8.66 -16.64 -4.14
C HIS A 96 9.54 -17.24 -5.26
N GLU A 97 8.96 -17.50 -6.43
CA GLU A 97 9.67 -18.15 -7.54
C GLU A 97 10.73 -17.25 -8.20
N VAL A 98 10.62 -15.93 -8.02
CA VAL A 98 11.64 -14.95 -8.45
C VAL A 98 12.36 -14.45 -7.20
N PRO A 99 13.66 -14.76 -7.03
CA PRO A 99 14.44 -14.24 -5.93
C PRO A 99 14.39 -12.72 -5.88
N ASP A 100 14.37 -12.17 -4.66
CA ASP A 100 14.44 -10.72 -4.39
C ASP A 100 13.29 -9.87 -4.94
N VAL A 101 12.24 -10.48 -5.49
CA VAL A 101 11.02 -9.79 -5.92
C VAL A 101 9.85 -10.23 -5.04
N ARG A 102 9.32 -9.30 -4.25
CA ARG A 102 8.08 -9.52 -3.51
C ARG A 102 6.92 -9.42 -4.48
N ARG A 103 6.08 -10.46 -4.54
CA ARG A 103 4.94 -10.49 -5.46
C ARG A 103 3.82 -11.42 -5.00
N PHE A 104 2.62 -11.13 -5.48
CA PHE A 104 1.50 -12.07 -5.44
C PHE A 104 0.73 -12.06 -6.76
N HIS A 105 0.04 -13.17 -7.04
CA HIS A 105 -0.93 -13.27 -8.10
C HIS A 105 -2.34 -13.10 -7.55
N GLY A 106 -3.17 -12.40 -8.30
CA GLY A 106 -4.61 -12.29 -8.04
C GLY A 106 -5.41 -12.57 -9.30
N GLU A 107 -6.72 -12.42 -9.17
CA GLU A 107 -7.66 -12.53 -10.28
C GLU A 107 -8.57 -11.31 -10.28
N ASP A 108 -8.89 -10.82 -11.47
CA ASP A 108 -9.95 -9.84 -11.63
C ASP A 108 -11.34 -10.50 -11.47
N PRO A 109 -12.44 -9.71 -11.48
CA PRO A 109 -13.79 -10.26 -11.28
C PRO A 109 -14.21 -11.29 -12.34
N PHE A 110 -13.49 -11.39 -13.45
CA PHE A 110 -13.80 -12.26 -14.58
C PHE A 110 -12.87 -13.48 -14.62
N GLY A 111 -11.90 -13.57 -13.71
CA GLY A 111 -10.94 -14.67 -13.62
C GLY A 111 -9.68 -14.46 -14.46
N ASN A 112 -9.45 -13.25 -15.00
CA ASN A 112 -8.17 -12.94 -15.62
C ASN A 112 -7.09 -12.88 -14.54
N ARG A 113 -5.97 -13.56 -14.76
CA ARG A 113 -4.83 -13.50 -13.84
C ARG A 113 -4.21 -12.12 -13.89
N LEU A 114 -3.82 -11.60 -12.73
CA LEU A 114 -3.01 -10.39 -12.55
C LEU A 114 -1.80 -10.73 -11.68
N GLU A 115 -0.70 -10.02 -11.84
CA GLU A 115 0.46 -10.05 -10.93
C GLU A 115 0.69 -8.66 -10.35
N PHE A 116 1.01 -8.60 -9.07
CA PHE A 116 1.41 -7.39 -8.40
C PHE A 116 2.78 -7.64 -7.77
N GLN A 117 3.70 -6.73 -8.02
CA GLN A 117 5.07 -6.86 -7.54
C GLN A 117 5.61 -5.53 -7.06
N GLU A 118 6.44 -5.63 -6.04
CA GLU A 118 7.19 -4.53 -5.51
C GLU A 118 8.66 -4.77 -5.84
N HIS A 119 9.33 -3.72 -6.28
CA HIS A 119 10.76 -3.78 -6.50
C HIS A 119 11.47 -3.02 -5.39
N PRO A 120 12.63 -3.49 -4.94
CA PRO A 120 13.50 -2.68 -4.10
C PRO A 120 13.90 -1.42 -4.88
N SER A 121 13.90 -0.28 -4.18
CA SER A 121 14.50 0.92 -4.74
C SER A 121 16.02 0.79 -4.76
N GLU A 122 16.66 1.24 -5.83
CA GLU A 122 18.13 1.37 -5.90
C GLU A 122 18.66 2.39 -4.88
N HIS A 123 17.83 3.35 -4.47
CA HIS A 123 18.13 4.35 -3.46
C HIS A 123 17.17 4.23 -2.28
N LYS A 124 17.71 3.91 -1.10
CA LYS A 124 16.92 3.87 0.13
C LYS A 124 16.56 5.30 0.59
N LEU A 125 15.48 5.40 1.36
CA LEU A 125 15.14 6.65 2.04
C LEU A 125 16.23 6.99 3.06
N THR A 126 16.43 8.28 3.27
CA THR A 126 17.30 8.80 4.34
C THR A 126 16.51 8.99 5.63
N GLU A 127 17.22 9.01 6.76
CA GLU A 127 16.62 9.29 8.06
C GLU A 127 15.89 10.65 8.08
N ASP A 128 16.48 11.69 7.47
CA ASP A 128 15.90 13.03 7.42
C ASP A 128 14.58 13.07 6.63
N GLU A 129 14.46 12.31 5.53
CA GLU A 129 13.22 12.23 4.76
C GLU A 129 12.08 11.63 5.59
N VAL A 130 12.37 10.58 6.37
CA VAL A 130 11.37 9.93 7.23
C VAL A 130 10.96 10.86 8.38
N LEU A 131 11.94 11.43 9.09
CA LEU A 131 11.67 12.34 10.21
C LEU A 131 10.90 13.59 9.77
N ALA A 132 11.19 14.13 8.57
CA ALA A 132 10.46 15.28 8.04
C ALA A 132 8.95 15.01 7.94
N VAL A 133 8.56 13.81 7.53
CA VAL A 133 7.13 13.44 7.42
C VAL A 133 6.52 13.16 8.78
N LEU A 134 7.25 12.54 9.70
CA LEU A 134 6.80 12.34 11.08
C LEU A 134 6.53 13.69 11.77
N TYR A 135 7.44 14.66 11.62
CA TYR A 135 7.24 16.01 12.16
C TYR A 135 6.15 16.80 11.43
N ALA A 136 5.92 16.54 10.14
CA ALA A 136 4.80 17.14 9.42
C ALA A 136 3.44 16.58 9.91
N LEU A 137 3.39 15.30 10.30
CA LEU A 137 2.22 14.70 10.95
C LEU A 137 1.96 15.34 12.32
N GLU A 138 3.00 15.55 13.13
CA GLU A 138 2.90 16.25 14.42
C GLU A 138 2.37 17.68 14.30
N LYS A 139 2.67 18.36 13.19
CA LYS A 139 2.23 19.72 12.89
C LYS A 139 0.91 19.80 12.14
N GLU A 140 0.27 18.67 11.87
CA GLU A 140 -0.95 18.56 11.05
C GLU A 140 -0.80 19.06 9.59
N GLU A 141 0.44 19.22 9.11
CA GLU A 141 0.75 19.56 7.71
C GLU A 141 0.52 18.35 6.79
N VAL A 142 0.70 17.15 7.33
CA VAL A 142 0.35 15.87 6.74
C VAL A 142 -0.66 15.20 7.68
N THR A 143 -1.64 14.48 7.15
CA THR A 143 -2.70 13.88 7.95
C THR A 143 -2.93 12.42 7.59
N ILE A 144 -3.44 11.65 8.55
CA ILE A 144 -3.94 10.29 8.32
C ILE A 144 -5.48 10.38 8.33
N PRO A 145 -6.17 9.88 7.27
CA PRO A 145 -7.62 9.81 7.22
C PRO A 145 -8.24 9.12 8.45
N ASP A 146 -9.27 9.72 9.04
CA ASP A 146 -9.93 9.23 10.27
C ASP A 146 -10.39 7.77 10.18
N ALA A 147 -10.77 7.32 8.98
CA ALA A 147 -11.17 5.93 8.73
C ALA A 147 -10.05 4.91 9.03
N GLN A 148 -8.78 5.32 9.03
CA GLN A 148 -7.64 4.48 9.37
C GLN A 148 -7.31 4.49 10.87
N ARG A 149 -7.71 5.52 11.62
CA ARG A 149 -7.39 5.66 13.06
C ARG A 149 -8.05 4.58 13.91
N ARG A 150 -9.30 4.20 13.60
CA ARG A 150 -10.01 3.10 14.29
C ARG A 150 -9.42 1.70 14.05
N ARG A 151 -8.61 1.52 13.00
CA ARG A 151 -8.01 0.20 12.69
C ARG A 151 -6.98 -0.21 13.74
N ALA A 152 -6.30 0.76 14.35
CA ALA A 152 -5.32 0.52 15.39
C ALA A 152 -5.95 -0.08 16.66
N GLU A 153 -7.11 0.44 17.08
CA GLU A 153 -7.87 -0.06 18.24
C GLU A 153 -8.45 -1.46 18.00
N GLU A 154 -8.76 -1.80 16.75
CA GLU A 154 -9.36 -3.07 16.35
C GLU A 154 -8.32 -4.15 15.99
N ALA A 155 -7.02 -3.79 15.93
CA ALA A 155 -5.94 -4.70 15.56
C ALA A 155 -5.40 -5.43 16.81
N PRO A 156 -5.58 -6.76 16.92
CA PRO A 156 -5.21 -7.50 18.13
C PRO A 156 -3.70 -7.64 18.35
N SER A 157 -2.89 -7.49 17.28
CA SER A 157 -1.43 -7.31 17.29
C SER A 157 -0.87 -7.43 15.85
N GLY A 158 0.22 -6.73 15.54
CA GLY A 158 0.91 -6.80 14.26
C GLY A 158 1.13 -5.44 13.60
N GLY A 159 1.54 -5.48 12.33
CA GLY A 159 1.76 -4.27 11.52
C GLY A 159 0.45 -3.63 11.08
N VAL A 160 0.18 -2.42 11.55
CA VAL A 160 -0.96 -1.60 11.15
C VAL A 160 -0.49 -0.58 10.10
N PRO A 161 -1.00 -0.64 8.87
CA PRO A 161 -0.58 0.28 7.83
C PRO A 161 -1.42 1.56 7.84
N PHE A 162 -0.74 2.69 7.64
CA PHE A 162 -1.32 4.03 7.58
C PHE A 162 -0.85 4.75 6.32
N VAL A 163 -1.79 5.21 5.51
CA VAL A 163 -1.52 6.03 4.33
C VAL A 163 -1.81 7.49 4.66
N CYS A 164 -0.77 8.32 4.56
CA CYS A 164 -0.79 9.76 4.77
C CYS A 164 -1.41 10.52 3.57
N SER A 165 -1.88 11.73 3.82
CA SER A 165 -2.52 12.62 2.82
C SER A 165 -1.62 12.97 1.63
N ASN A 166 -0.30 12.90 1.82
CA ASN A 166 0.71 13.15 0.78
C ASN A 166 1.22 11.87 0.11
N GLY A 167 0.61 10.71 0.38
CA GLY A 167 0.93 9.42 -0.24
C GLY A 167 2.04 8.61 0.45
N TRP A 168 2.64 9.14 1.53
CA TRP A 168 3.53 8.33 2.37
C TRP A 168 2.75 7.22 3.07
N CYS A 169 3.40 6.09 3.30
CA CYS A 169 2.81 4.96 3.99
C CYS A 169 3.73 4.50 5.12
N PHE A 170 3.18 4.33 6.31
CA PHE A 170 3.87 3.77 7.47
C PHE A 170 3.17 2.49 7.91
N VAL A 171 3.94 1.44 8.17
CA VAL A 171 3.46 0.24 8.85
C VAL A 171 4.01 0.28 10.25
N ILE A 172 3.15 0.49 11.24
CA ILE A 172 3.51 0.60 12.65
C ILE A 172 3.19 -0.71 13.35
N PHE A 173 4.12 -1.23 14.15
CA PHE A 173 3.83 -2.37 15.01
C PHE A 173 2.95 -1.91 16.18
N SER A 174 1.82 -2.60 16.36
CA SER A 174 0.93 -2.45 17.52
C SER A 174 0.78 -3.79 18.21
N ASP A 175 0.76 -3.79 19.53
CA ASP A 175 0.42 -4.93 20.39
C ASP A 175 -0.95 -4.79 21.05
N ALA A 176 -1.82 -3.96 20.47
CA ALA A 176 -3.15 -3.54 20.94
C ALA A 176 -3.15 -2.53 22.10
N PHE A 177 -1.98 -2.12 22.62
CA PHE A 177 -1.90 -1.12 23.69
C PHE A 177 -1.05 0.08 23.33
N GLU A 178 0.01 -0.07 22.52
CA GLU A 178 0.97 1.01 22.33
C GLU A 178 1.52 1.12 20.90
N TRP A 179 1.89 2.34 20.50
CA TRP A 179 2.85 2.56 19.41
C TRP A 179 4.24 2.11 19.87
N ASP A 180 4.82 1.09 19.25
CA ASP A 180 6.15 0.59 19.64
C ASP A 180 7.25 1.03 18.66
N TYR A 181 7.12 0.66 17.38
CA TYR A 181 8.10 1.02 16.34
C TYR A 181 7.53 0.96 14.92
N ILE A 182 8.24 1.58 13.97
CA ILE A 182 7.96 1.53 12.55
C ILE A 182 8.51 0.22 11.99
N ILE A 183 7.63 -0.66 11.48
CA ILE A 183 8.03 -1.87 10.75
C ILE A 183 8.56 -1.48 9.38
N ARG A 184 7.83 -0.58 8.70
CA ARG A 184 8.14 -0.19 7.32
C ARG A 184 7.69 1.24 7.05
N VAL A 185 8.44 1.95 6.22
CA VAL A 185 8.01 3.22 5.62
C VAL A 185 8.20 3.17 4.10
N THR A 186 7.19 3.63 3.36
CA THR A 186 7.21 3.74 1.89
C THR A 186 6.87 5.18 1.50
N ALA A 187 7.70 5.78 0.65
CA ALA A 187 7.48 7.10 0.08
C ALA A 187 6.58 7.04 -1.18
N PRO A 188 5.96 8.17 -1.58
CA PRO A 188 5.07 8.23 -2.75
C PRO A 188 5.73 7.82 -4.07
N ASP A 189 7.05 7.95 -4.16
CA ASP A 189 7.86 7.55 -5.32
C ASP A 189 8.23 6.06 -5.33
N GLY A 190 7.84 5.31 -4.30
CA GLY A 190 8.04 3.87 -4.18
C GLY A 190 9.33 3.45 -3.49
N ARG A 191 10.14 4.41 -3.02
CA ARG A 191 11.27 4.11 -2.13
C ARG A 191 10.76 3.66 -0.77
N TRP A 192 11.45 2.73 -0.12
CA TRP A 192 11.03 2.22 1.18
C TRP A 192 12.21 1.83 2.08
N LEU A 193 11.94 1.71 3.37
CA LEU A 193 12.81 1.15 4.40
C LEU A 193 12.03 0.13 5.22
N GLU A 194 12.68 -0.96 5.61
CA GLU A 194 12.19 -1.91 6.61
C GLU A 194 12.88 -1.68 7.96
N PHE A 195 12.34 -2.27 9.02
CA PHE A 195 12.86 -2.18 10.38
C PHE A 195 14.36 -2.47 10.45
N ALA A 196 14.83 -3.50 9.74
CA ALA A 196 16.25 -3.85 9.70
C ALA A 196 17.12 -2.73 9.09
N ASP A 197 16.59 -1.96 8.13
CA ASP A 197 17.31 -0.83 7.53
C ASP A 197 17.37 0.37 8.47
N MET A 198 16.35 0.54 9.31
CA MET A 198 16.24 1.64 10.26
C MET A 198 17.04 1.37 11.53
N MET A 199 16.98 0.15 12.06
CA MET A 199 17.55 -0.20 13.37
C MET A 199 18.93 -0.84 13.29
N GLY A 200 19.28 -1.45 12.15
CA GLY A 200 20.54 -2.19 11.99
C GLY A 200 20.57 -3.50 12.76
N GLU A 201 21.78 -4.06 12.89
CA GLU A 201 22.01 -5.33 13.59
C GLU A 201 22.07 -5.14 15.11
N ALA A 202 21.53 -6.12 15.85
CA ALA A 202 21.58 -6.10 17.31
C ALA A 202 23.03 -6.02 17.82
N GLY A 203 23.28 -5.05 18.71
CA GLY A 203 24.62 -4.81 19.28
C GLY A 203 25.51 -3.88 18.45
N GLN A 204 25.04 -3.36 17.32
CA GLN A 204 25.70 -2.30 16.56
C GLN A 204 24.95 -0.97 16.71
N PRO A 205 25.61 0.19 16.52
CA PRO A 205 24.92 1.47 16.42
C PRO A 205 23.90 1.45 15.28
N SER A 206 22.71 1.98 15.55
CA SER A 206 21.67 2.11 14.54
C SER A 206 22.17 3.00 13.37
N PRO A 207 21.90 2.62 12.11
CA PRO A 207 22.17 3.46 10.95
C PRO A 207 21.27 4.71 10.91
N MET A 208 20.13 4.69 11.61
CA MET A 208 19.19 5.81 11.76
C MET A 208 18.92 6.04 13.26
N PRO A 209 19.87 6.64 14.01
CA PRO A 209 19.78 6.75 15.47
C PRO A 209 18.64 7.66 15.93
N ARG A 210 18.38 8.78 15.25
CA ARG A 210 17.28 9.70 15.61
C ARG A 210 15.93 9.05 15.35
N LEU A 211 15.81 8.27 14.28
CA LEU A 211 14.58 7.54 13.99
C LEU A 211 14.38 6.35 14.95
N ALA A 212 15.46 5.66 15.33
CA ALA A 212 15.41 4.59 16.33
C ALA A 212 14.94 5.10 17.71
N ASP A 213 15.37 6.30 18.08
CA ASP A 213 15.01 6.96 19.33
C ASP A 213 13.71 7.80 19.23
N TYR A 214 13.12 7.93 18.03
CA TYR A 214 11.91 8.71 17.85
C TYR A 214 10.75 8.07 18.61
N ARG A 215 10.09 8.87 19.44
CA ARG A 215 8.82 8.54 20.09
C ARG A 215 7.86 9.70 19.87
N PRO A 216 6.69 9.48 19.24
CA PRO A 216 5.69 10.53 19.12
C PRO A 216 5.18 10.90 20.53
N PRO A 217 4.87 12.18 20.80
CA PRO A 217 4.17 12.55 22.03
C PRO A 217 2.89 11.73 22.21
N ALA A 218 2.52 11.35 23.44
CA ALA A 218 1.40 10.42 23.68
C ALA A 218 0.08 10.87 23.01
N GLN A 219 -0.23 12.17 23.06
CA GLN A 219 -1.41 12.74 22.41
C GLN A 219 -1.32 12.64 20.88
N ILE A 220 -0.13 12.84 20.29
CA ILE A 220 0.10 12.64 18.85
C ILE A 220 -0.01 11.16 18.49
N GLY A 221 0.53 10.27 19.32
CA GLY A 221 0.33 8.82 19.21
C GLY A 221 -1.15 8.49 18.99
N LEU A 222 -1.99 9.03 19.88
CA LEU A 222 -3.42 8.77 19.85
C LEU A 222 -4.10 9.47 18.66
N ASP A 223 -3.86 10.77 18.48
CA ASP A 223 -4.59 11.58 17.51
C ASP A 223 -4.22 11.24 16.06
N VAL A 224 -2.95 10.94 15.80
CA VAL A 224 -2.46 10.66 14.45
C VAL A 224 -2.56 9.16 14.14
N TRP A 225 -2.06 8.30 15.04
CA TRP A 225 -1.92 6.87 14.77
C TRP A 225 -3.07 6.04 15.33
N GLY A 226 -3.93 6.60 16.19
CA GLY A 226 -4.98 5.83 16.87
C GLY A 226 -4.43 4.83 17.88
N LEU A 227 -3.19 5.02 18.36
CA LEU A 227 -2.49 4.15 19.31
C LEU A 227 -2.13 4.99 20.54
N LEU A 228 -2.23 4.46 21.76
CA LEU A 228 -1.65 5.18 22.89
C LEU A 228 -0.13 5.29 22.62
N GLY A 229 0.42 6.50 22.60
CA GLY A 229 1.88 6.63 22.62
C GLY A 229 2.39 6.10 23.95
N ARG A 230 3.66 5.65 24.02
CA ARG A 230 4.31 5.28 25.30
C ARG A 230 3.93 6.31 26.35
N SER A 231 3.18 5.88 27.36
CA SER A 231 3.18 6.62 28.60
C SER A 231 4.62 6.55 29.08
N GLU A 232 5.34 7.68 29.05
CA GLU A 232 6.42 7.82 30.01
C GLU A 232 5.83 7.44 31.37
N GLU A 233 6.45 6.48 32.06
CA GLU A 233 6.13 6.22 33.45
C GLU A 233 6.16 7.57 34.18
N VAL A 234 4.98 8.14 34.42
CA VAL A 234 4.83 9.12 35.47
C VAL A 234 5.21 8.35 36.71
N GLY A 235 6.42 8.58 37.22
CA GLY A 235 6.88 8.01 38.46
C GLY A 235 5.88 8.37 39.55
N GLU A 236 4.91 7.50 39.79
CA GLU A 236 4.02 7.59 40.93
C GLU A 236 4.84 7.24 42.15
N THR A 237 5.28 8.27 42.86
CA THR A 237 5.51 8.15 44.29
C THR A 237 4.22 7.63 44.93
N GLY A 238 4.10 6.30 45.14
CA GLY A 238 2.80 5.80 45.59
C GLY A 238 2.60 4.35 46.02
N ARG A 239 3.67 3.59 46.31
CA ARG A 239 3.69 2.28 47.03
C ARG A 239 3.49 0.97 46.23
N VAL A 240 4.60 0.22 46.29
CA VAL A 240 4.79 -1.25 46.35
C VAL A 240 3.60 -2.06 46.89
N ARG A 241 3.08 -2.99 46.08
CA ARG A 241 3.25 -4.44 46.23
C ARG A 241 2.86 -5.20 44.97
#